data_AF-A0A6C0K0E6-F1
#
_entry.id   AF-A0A6C0K0E6-F1
#
_cell.length_a   1.000
_cell.length_b   1.000
_cell.length_c   1.000
_cell.angle_alpha   90.00
_cell.angle_beta   90.00
_cell.angle_gamma   90.00
#
_symmetry.space_group_name_H-M   'P 1'
#
loop_
_entity.id
_entity.type
_entity.pdbx_description
1 polymer ?
#
loop_
_entity_poly.entity_id
_entity_poly.type
_entity_poly.pdbx_seq_one_letter_code
_entity_poly.pdbx_strand_id
1 'polypeptide(L)'
;MRENGTFTLYLNSPGGSVHAGNHLIQYMRTVQSRNVTIECIGQNFMSMAFVIFQACDHRMVLDNSLGMQHQMSFGMRGPIEPLRKLFQMHDAVNEKIIAMEIDRIGIERELYDEKIAHDWWIYGEDNIVQNTADEVIFMDCDPSLYGGIHTRKEKHGAYTFLVQTHHCPLFRDVEVSDALFAPYYDTSEYPMYARTWANSELF
;
A
#
# COMPACT_ATOMS: atom_id res chain seq x y z
N MET A 1 10.72 -24.35 -5.78
CA MET A 1 10.68 -23.19 -4.86
C MET A 1 11.26 -23.67 -3.54
N ARG A 2 12.16 -22.91 -2.89
CA ARG A 2 12.79 -23.36 -1.64
C ARG A 2 11.74 -23.39 -0.53
N GLU A 3 11.59 -24.53 0.15
CA GLU A 3 10.54 -24.79 1.15
C GLU A 3 10.91 -24.33 2.58
N ASN A 4 11.71 -23.26 2.72
CA ASN A 4 12.03 -22.63 4.02
C ASN A 4 12.69 -21.28 3.73
N GLY A 5 11.93 -20.19 3.81
CA GLY A 5 12.47 -18.86 3.56
C GLY A 5 11.52 -17.75 3.98
N THR A 6 12.07 -16.55 4.12
CA THR A 6 11.32 -15.34 4.44
C THR A 6 11.19 -14.48 3.20
N PHE A 7 10.00 -13.97 2.92
CA PHE A 7 9.76 -12.92 1.94
C PHE A 7 9.33 -11.66 2.65
N THR A 8 10.01 -10.56 2.35
CA THR A 8 9.64 -9.24 2.87
C THR A 8 8.83 -8.49 1.81
N LEU A 9 7.62 -8.05 2.19
CA LEU A 9 6.74 -7.22 1.37
C LEU A 9 6.73 -5.80 1.94
N TYR A 10 7.27 -4.85 1.18
CA TYR A 10 7.19 -3.44 1.52
C TYR A 10 5.92 -2.82 0.94
N LEU A 11 5.08 -2.24 1.81
CA LEU A 11 3.78 -1.67 1.48
C LEU A 11 3.80 -0.15 1.62
N ASN A 12 3.57 0.51 0.50
CA ASN A 12 3.37 1.95 0.39
C ASN A 12 2.25 2.19 -0.64
N SER A 13 1.00 2.01 -0.21
CA SER A 13 -0.17 1.95 -1.08
C SER A 13 -1.44 2.51 -0.41
N PRO A 14 -2.30 3.24 -1.15
CA PRO A 14 -3.54 3.79 -0.63
C PRO A 14 -4.67 2.74 -0.64
N GLY A 15 -4.36 1.53 -1.12
CA GLY A 15 -5.33 0.49 -1.39
C GLY A 15 -5.74 0.45 -2.86
N GLY A 16 -7.01 0.16 -3.13
CA GLY A 16 -7.53 0.00 -4.49
C GLY A 16 -8.53 -1.15 -4.59
N SER A 17 -8.41 -1.97 -5.63
CA SER A 17 -9.35 -3.07 -5.90
C SER A 17 -9.33 -4.15 -4.82
N VAL A 18 -10.47 -4.32 -4.13
CA VAL A 18 -10.68 -5.37 -3.12
C VAL A 18 -10.44 -6.77 -3.69
N HIS A 19 -10.89 -7.03 -4.91
CA HIS A 19 -10.74 -8.35 -5.53
C HIS A 19 -9.27 -8.66 -5.86
N ALA A 20 -8.52 -7.66 -6.34
CA ALA A 20 -7.11 -7.81 -6.62
C ALA A 20 -6.30 -8.07 -5.33
N GLY A 21 -6.62 -7.33 -4.25
CA GLY A 21 -6.00 -7.56 -2.95
C GLY A 21 -6.33 -8.94 -2.37
N ASN A 22 -7.58 -9.39 -2.48
CA ASN A 22 -7.97 -10.74 -2.05
C ASN A 22 -7.24 -11.84 -2.82
N HIS A 23 -6.99 -11.66 -4.12
CA HIS A 23 -6.15 -12.59 -4.88
C HIS A 23 -4.71 -12.62 -4.34
N LEU A 24 -4.12 -11.46 -4.04
CA LEU A 24 -2.78 -11.39 -3.44
C LEU A 24 -2.74 -12.12 -2.08
N ILE A 25 -3.71 -11.86 -1.20
CA ILE A 25 -3.83 -12.54 0.10
C ILE A 25 -3.94 -14.06 -0.08
N GLN A 26 -4.67 -14.54 -1.10
CA GLN A 26 -4.72 -15.98 -1.38
C GLN A 26 -3.35 -16.54 -1.81
N TYR A 27 -2.58 -15.81 -2.60
CA TYR A 27 -1.20 -16.21 -2.93
C TYR A 27 -0.30 -16.20 -1.70
N MET A 28 -0.42 -15.18 -0.83
CA MET A 28 0.31 -15.11 0.44
C MET A 28 0.04 -16.34 1.31
N ARG A 29 -1.23 -16.68 1.51
CA ARG A 29 -1.65 -17.89 2.26
C ARG A 29 -1.14 -19.18 1.62
N THR A 30 -1.14 -19.25 0.30
CA THR A 30 -0.63 -20.41 -0.43
C THR A 30 0.86 -20.61 -0.18
N VAL A 31 1.66 -19.54 -0.15
CA VAL A 31 3.09 -19.68 0.15
C VAL A 31 3.34 -19.94 1.65
N GLN A 32 2.57 -19.30 2.53
CA GLN A 32 2.62 -19.53 3.99
C GLN A 32 2.36 -21.00 4.36
N SER A 33 1.36 -21.63 3.71
CA SER A 33 1.09 -23.07 3.88
C SER A 33 2.23 -24.00 3.46
N ARG A 34 3.29 -23.46 2.84
CA ARG A 34 4.52 -24.17 2.45
C ARG A 34 5.72 -23.75 3.31
N ASN A 35 5.47 -23.29 4.53
CA ASN A 35 6.49 -22.84 5.50
C ASN A 35 7.35 -21.68 5.00
N VAL A 36 6.73 -20.76 4.26
CA VAL A 36 7.36 -19.49 3.87
C VAL A 36 6.77 -18.38 4.72
N THR A 37 7.61 -17.71 5.51
CA THR A 37 7.19 -16.56 6.31
C THR A 37 7.07 -15.32 5.44
N ILE A 38 5.97 -14.59 5.56
CA ILE A 38 5.80 -13.28 4.96
C ILE A 38 5.90 -12.22 6.04
N GLU A 39 6.94 -11.41 5.94
CA GLU A 39 7.12 -10.22 6.74
C GLU A 39 6.68 -9.00 5.93
N CYS A 40 5.95 -8.09 6.54
CA CYS A 40 5.52 -6.88 5.87
C CYS A 40 6.07 -5.64 6.56
N ILE A 41 6.49 -4.66 5.75
CA ILE A 41 6.89 -3.33 6.23
C ILE A 41 5.86 -2.35 5.68
N GLY A 42 4.98 -1.82 6.52
CA GLY A 42 3.99 -0.84 6.12
C GLY A 42 4.49 0.58 6.37
N GLN A 43 4.76 1.36 5.31
CA GLN A 43 4.97 2.81 5.45
C GLN A 43 3.66 3.58 5.26
N ASN A 44 2.95 3.35 4.15
CA ASN A 44 1.58 3.82 3.99
C ASN A 44 0.76 2.59 3.60
N PHE A 45 -0.19 2.18 4.43
CA PHE A 45 -0.97 0.98 4.20
C PHE A 45 -2.42 1.28 4.52
N MET A 46 -3.14 1.71 3.48
CA MET A 46 -4.52 2.19 3.62
C MET A 46 -5.49 1.27 2.88
N SER A 47 -6.74 1.19 3.35
CA SER A 47 -7.81 0.46 2.66
C SER A 47 -7.37 -0.99 2.36
N MET A 48 -7.43 -1.45 1.11
CA MET A 48 -7.01 -2.81 0.75
C MET A 48 -5.53 -3.12 1.09
N ALA A 49 -4.64 -2.13 1.17
CA ALA A 49 -3.26 -2.35 1.60
C ALA A 49 -3.18 -2.63 3.11
N PHE A 50 -4.06 -2.04 3.91
CA PHE A 50 -4.22 -2.38 5.32
C PHE A 50 -4.66 -3.84 5.48
N VAL A 51 -5.66 -4.28 4.71
CA VAL A 51 -6.13 -5.67 4.71
C VAL A 51 -5.01 -6.65 4.31
N ILE A 52 -4.21 -6.33 3.29
CA ILE A 52 -3.04 -7.14 2.89
C ILE A 52 -2.01 -7.20 4.03
N PHE A 53 -1.73 -6.08 4.67
CA PHE A 53 -0.82 -6.01 5.81
C PHE A 53 -1.27 -6.91 6.98
N GLN A 54 -2.57 -6.97 7.25
CA GLN A 54 -3.14 -7.88 8.26
C GLN A 54 -3.00 -9.37 7.91
N ALA A 55 -2.74 -9.72 6.64
CA ALA A 55 -2.52 -11.11 6.22
C ALA A 55 -1.05 -11.59 6.36
N CYS A 56 -0.13 -10.72 6.76
CA CYS A 56 1.28 -11.05 6.94
C CYS A 56 1.54 -11.76 8.27
N ASP A 57 2.57 -12.59 8.33
CA ASP A 57 2.94 -13.29 9.57
C ASP A 57 3.51 -12.32 10.61
N HIS A 58 4.36 -11.40 10.14
CA HIS A 58 4.96 -10.34 10.94
C HIS A 58 4.73 -8.96 10.29
N ARG A 59 4.22 -8.02 11.07
CA ARG A 59 3.77 -6.69 10.66
C ARG A 59 4.68 -5.62 11.25
N MET A 60 5.61 -5.10 10.46
CA MET A 60 6.54 -4.05 10.87
C MET A 60 6.09 -2.69 10.33
N VAL A 61 6.31 -1.63 11.10
CA VAL A 61 6.05 -0.25 10.70
C VAL A 61 7.29 0.62 10.94
N LEU A 62 7.40 1.70 10.18
CA LEU A 62 8.33 2.81 10.44
C LEU A 62 7.71 3.80 11.44
N ASP A 63 8.55 4.66 12.02
CA ASP A 63 8.15 5.73 12.95
C ASP A 63 7.07 6.68 12.39
N ASN A 64 7.10 6.93 11.09
CA ASN A 64 6.19 7.83 10.39
C ASN A 64 5.09 7.12 9.60
N SER A 65 4.85 5.84 9.88
CA SER A 65 3.92 5.06 9.09
C SER A 65 2.48 5.50 9.27
N LEU A 66 1.71 5.45 8.19
CA LEU A 66 0.30 5.82 8.18
C LEU A 66 -0.55 4.61 7.78
N GLY A 67 -1.20 4.03 8.77
CA GLY A 67 -2.23 3.01 8.60
C GLY A 67 -3.59 3.67 8.48
N MET A 68 -4.44 3.15 7.59
CA MET A 68 -5.84 3.55 7.54
C MET A 68 -6.75 2.41 7.12
N GLN A 69 -7.88 2.26 7.80
CA GLN A 69 -8.94 1.39 7.33
C GLN A 69 -10.30 2.09 7.33
N HIS A 70 -11.14 1.74 6.37
CA HIS A 70 -12.48 2.30 6.18
C HIS A 70 -13.43 1.24 5.62
N GLN A 71 -14.72 1.55 5.56
CA GLN A 71 -15.71 0.64 4.98
C GLN A 71 -15.47 0.39 3.48
N MET A 72 -15.71 -0.84 3.04
CA MET A 72 -15.66 -1.18 1.62
C MET A 72 -16.68 -0.34 0.83
N SER A 73 -16.21 0.40 -0.17
CA SER A 73 -17.04 1.17 -1.09
C SER A 73 -17.17 0.48 -2.45
N PHE A 74 -18.36 0.55 -3.04
CA PHE A 74 -18.60 0.07 -4.41
C PHE A 74 -19.82 0.75 -5.04
N GLY A 75 -19.83 0.84 -6.37
CA GLY A 75 -20.93 1.41 -7.16
C GLY A 75 -21.68 0.35 -7.95
N MET A 76 -23.00 0.51 -8.07
CA MET A 76 -23.88 -0.46 -8.73
C MET A 76 -24.90 0.23 -9.63
N ARG A 77 -25.21 -0.36 -10.79
CA ARG A 77 -26.25 0.14 -11.71
C ARG A 77 -26.88 -1.02 -12.49
N GLY A 78 -28.20 -1.07 -12.58
CA GLY A 78 -28.92 -2.10 -13.33
C GLY A 78 -30.30 -2.44 -12.77
N PRO A 79 -30.92 -3.54 -13.25
CA PRO A 79 -32.21 -4.02 -12.75
C PRO A 79 -32.14 -4.52 -11.31
N ILE A 80 -33.25 -4.42 -10.57
CA ILE A 80 -33.32 -4.63 -9.11
C ILE A 80 -32.79 -6.00 -8.66
N GLU A 81 -33.25 -7.11 -9.26
CA GLU A 81 -32.84 -8.45 -8.81
C GLU A 81 -31.35 -8.76 -9.05
N PRO A 82 -30.77 -8.46 -10.23
CA PRO A 82 -29.31 -8.51 -10.43
C PRO A 82 -28.55 -7.67 -9.40
N LEU A 83 -29.03 -6.47 -9.08
CA LEU A 83 -28.39 -5.61 -8.08
C LEU A 83 -28.42 -6.27 -6.70
N ARG A 84 -29.55 -6.81 -6.24
CA ARG A 84 -29.61 -7.51 -4.94
C ARG A 84 -28.61 -8.66 -4.84
N LYS A 85 -28.49 -9.47 -5.89
CA LYS A 85 -27.52 -10.58 -5.92
C LYS A 85 -26.07 -10.08 -5.89
N LEU A 86 -25.78 -9.02 -6.63
CA LEU A 86 -24.45 -8.42 -6.64
C LEU A 86 -24.10 -7.83 -5.26
N PHE A 87 -25.05 -7.18 -4.60
CA PHE A 87 -24.87 -6.65 -3.24
C PHE A 87 -24.57 -7.77 -2.24
N GLN A 88 -25.36 -8.84 -2.24
CA GLN A 88 -25.15 -10.00 -1.37
C GLN A 88 -23.76 -10.64 -1.54
N MET A 89 -23.24 -10.68 -2.77
CA MET A 89 -21.90 -11.20 -3.05
C MET A 89 -20.82 -10.28 -2.47
N HIS A 90 -20.94 -8.97 -2.65
CA HIS A 90 -20.01 -8.00 -2.08
C HIS A 90 -20.07 -7.97 -0.55
N ASP A 91 -21.26 -8.05 0.04
CA ASP A 91 -21.47 -8.13 1.48
C ASP A 91 -20.77 -9.36 2.07
N ALA A 92 -20.92 -10.53 1.43
CA ALA A 92 -20.21 -11.74 1.83
C ALA A 92 -18.68 -11.62 1.71
N VAL A 93 -18.17 -10.84 0.75
CA VAL A 93 -16.73 -10.54 0.64
C VAL A 93 -16.29 -9.63 1.79
N ASN A 94 -17.06 -8.58 2.08
CA ASN A 94 -16.81 -7.64 3.16
C ASN A 94 -16.75 -8.36 4.52
N GLU A 95 -17.73 -9.19 4.82
CA GLU A 95 -17.78 -9.97 6.06
C GLU A 95 -16.54 -10.86 6.26
N LYS A 96 -16.02 -11.47 5.18
CA LYS A 96 -14.79 -12.28 5.25
C LYS A 96 -13.54 -11.46 5.51
N ILE A 97 -13.47 -10.25 4.97
CA ILE A 97 -12.34 -9.34 5.19
C ILE A 97 -12.37 -8.87 6.64
N ILE A 98 -13.52 -8.37 7.12
CA ILE A 98 -13.69 -7.91 8.50
C ILE A 98 -13.36 -9.05 9.47
N ALA A 99 -13.89 -10.25 9.25
CA ALA A 99 -13.61 -11.41 10.12
C ALA A 99 -12.11 -11.73 10.22
N MET A 100 -11.36 -11.59 9.13
CA MET A 100 -9.91 -11.79 9.15
C MET A 100 -9.19 -10.70 9.95
N GLU A 101 -9.59 -9.44 9.77
CA GLU A 101 -8.94 -8.30 10.43
C GLU A 101 -9.23 -8.29 11.93
N ILE A 102 -10.48 -8.52 12.35
CA ILE A 102 -10.83 -8.56 13.78
C ILE A 102 -10.14 -9.72 14.51
N ASP A 103 -9.99 -10.88 13.85
CA ASP A 103 -9.28 -12.04 14.41
C ASP A 103 -7.78 -11.72 14.57
N ARG A 104 -7.17 -11.09 13.56
CA ARG A 104 -5.75 -10.70 13.62
C ARG A 104 -5.48 -9.61 14.65
N ILE A 105 -6.35 -8.60 14.72
CA ILE A 105 -6.19 -7.43 15.59
C ILE A 105 -6.65 -7.73 17.02
N GLY A 106 -7.52 -8.72 17.22
CA GLY A 106 -8.09 -9.04 18.54
C GLY A 106 -9.03 -7.96 19.06
N ILE A 107 -9.86 -7.39 18.18
CA ILE A 107 -10.81 -6.32 18.48
C ILE A 107 -12.24 -6.81 18.31
N GLU A 108 -13.15 -6.36 19.18
CA GLU A 108 -14.58 -6.68 19.08
C GLU A 108 -15.20 -6.10 17.81
N ARG A 109 -16.13 -6.85 17.22
CA ARG A 109 -16.74 -6.52 15.93
C ARG A 109 -17.41 -5.15 15.94
N GLU A 110 -18.19 -4.84 16.97
CA GLU A 110 -18.92 -3.59 17.07
C GLU A 110 -17.98 -2.37 17.10
N LEU A 111 -16.86 -2.48 17.83
CA LEU A 111 -15.86 -1.42 17.92
C LEU A 111 -15.10 -1.26 16.60
N TYR A 112 -14.81 -2.37 15.92
CA TYR A 112 -14.19 -2.33 14.60
C TYR A 112 -15.09 -1.62 13.58
N ASP A 113 -16.37 -2.00 13.53
CA ASP A 113 -17.36 -1.40 12.63
C ASP A 113 -17.52 0.11 12.88
N GLU A 114 -17.54 0.54 14.15
CA GLU A 114 -17.60 1.96 14.53
C GLU A 114 -16.38 2.75 14.00
N LYS A 115 -15.18 2.15 14.15
CA LYS A 115 -13.91 2.76 13.70
C LYS A 115 -13.89 2.95 12.19
N ILE A 116 -14.16 1.89 11.43
CA ILE A 116 -14.06 1.93 9.96
C ILE A 116 -15.16 2.77 9.30
N ALA A 117 -16.27 3.04 9.99
CA ALA A 117 -17.35 3.90 9.50
C ALA A 117 -16.95 5.39 9.37
N HIS A 118 -15.86 5.81 10.03
CA HIS A 118 -15.41 7.20 10.07
C HIS A 118 -13.95 7.38 9.63
N ASP A 119 -13.42 6.46 8.83
CA ASP A 119 -12.02 6.33 8.47
C ASP A 119 -11.11 6.21 9.72
N TRP A 120 -10.65 4.99 9.98
CA TRP A 120 -9.78 4.70 11.11
C TRP A 120 -8.32 4.94 10.75
N TRP A 121 -7.84 6.16 11.00
CA TRP A 121 -6.45 6.57 10.81
C TRP A 121 -5.57 6.23 12.03
N ILE A 122 -4.35 5.75 11.77
CA ILE A 122 -3.38 5.34 12.79
C ILE A 122 -1.97 5.76 12.37
N TYR A 123 -1.26 6.47 13.23
CA TYR A 123 0.06 7.03 12.90
C TYR A 123 1.18 6.43 13.77
N GLY A 124 2.30 6.07 13.14
CA GLY A 124 3.51 5.61 13.80
C GLY A 124 3.27 4.47 14.78
N GLU A 125 3.76 4.64 16.01
CA GLU A 125 3.69 3.65 17.09
C GLU A 125 2.27 3.32 17.57
N ASP A 126 1.27 4.16 17.27
CA ASP A 126 -0.14 3.86 17.61
C ASP A 126 -0.62 2.57 16.91
N ASN A 127 0.04 2.15 15.83
CA ASN A 127 -0.23 0.87 15.18
C ASN A 127 0.12 -0.32 16.07
N ILE A 128 1.13 -0.20 16.93
CA ILE A 128 1.46 -1.23 17.92
C ILE A 128 0.42 -1.21 19.05
N VAL A 129 0.11 -0.01 19.56
CA VAL A 129 -0.86 0.18 20.65
C VAL A 129 -2.23 -0.39 20.28
N GLN A 130 -2.64 -0.23 19.02
CA GLN A 130 -3.92 -0.72 18.51
C GLN A 130 -3.84 -2.14 17.91
N ASN A 131 -2.71 -2.82 18.06
CA ASN A 131 -2.44 -4.17 17.55
C ASN A 131 -2.68 -4.34 16.04
N THR A 132 -2.48 -3.28 15.26
CA THR A 132 -2.51 -3.30 13.79
C THR A 132 -1.13 -3.58 13.20
N ALA A 133 -0.06 -3.48 14.00
CA ALA A 133 1.31 -3.89 13.72
C ALA A 133 1.96 -4.58 14.94
N ASP A 134 3.09 -5.24 14.71
CA ASP A 134 3.82 -6.07 15.69
C ASP A 134 5.12 -5.39 16.19
N GLU A 135 5.83 -4.65 15.33
CA GLU A 135 7.11 -4.01 15.68
C GLU A 135 7.33 -2.67 14.95
N VAL A 136 8.00 -1.72 15.61
CA VAL A 136 8.55 -0.51 14.97
C VAL A 136 10.01 -0.77 14.60
N ILE A 137 10.36 -0.55 13.33
CA ILE A 137 11.72 -0.76 12.81
C ILE A 137 12.29 0.54 12.21
N PHE A 138 13.61 0.57 12.11
CA PHE A 138 14.33 1.55 11.29
C PHE A 138 14.80 0.89 10.01
N MET A 139 14.55 1.54 8.89
CA MET A 139 14.94 1.04 7.58
C MET A 139 15.88 2.02 6.91
N ASP A 140 16.91 1.47 6.28
CA ASP A 140 17.87 2.24 5.50
C ASP A 140 18.20 1.49 4.22
N CYS A 141 18.65 2.22 3.21
CA CYS A 141 19.12 1.61 1.98
C CYS A 141 20.53 1.07 2.12
N ASP A 142 20.85 0.08 1.30
CA ASP A 142 22.23 -0.36 1.18
C ASP A 142 23.11 0.82 0.72
N PRO A 143 24.28 1.06 1.35
CA PRO A 143 25.15 2.16 1.00
C PRO A 143 25.56 2.26 -0.47
N SER A 144 25.55 1.12 -1.19
CA SER A 144 25.79 1.08 -2.62
C SER A 144 24.74 1.84 -3.46
N LEU A 145 23.59 2.17 -2.87
CA LEU A 145 22.48 2.84 -3.55
C LEU A 145 22.47 4.37 -3.39
N TYR A 146 23.22 4.96 -2.45
CA TYR A 146 23.13 6.40 -2.07
C TYR A 146 23.61 7.43 -3.11
N GLY A 147 24.20 7.00 -4.22
CA GLY A 147 24.68 7.90 -5.28
C GLY A 147 24.17 7.55 -6.67
N GLY A 148 23.25 6.58 -6.74
CA GLY A 148 22.77 6.05 -8.01
C GLY A 148 21.49 6.73 -8.47
N ILE A 149 21.42 7.07 -9.76
CA ILE A 149 20.23 7.61 -10.41
C ILE A 149 19.82 6.70 -11.57
N HIS A 150 18.59 6.22 -11.53
CA HIS A 150 17.96 5.52 -12.64
C HIS A 150 17.35 6.55 -13.57
N THR A 151 17.87 6.64 -14.80
CA THR A 151 17.26 7.45 -15.87
C THR A 151 16.48 6.55 -16.81
N ARG A 152 15.21 6.87 -17.04
CA ARG A 152 14.38 6.21 -18.05
C ARG A 152 13.75 7.23 -18.99
N LYS A 153 13.44 6.78 -20.21
CA LYS A 153 12.81 7.58 -21.25
C LYS A 153 11.32 7.23 -21.32
N GLU A 154 10.46 8.22 -21.16
CA GLU A 154 9.00 8.05 -21.20
C GLU A 154 8.36 8.85 -22.34
N LYS A 155 7.19 8.39 -22.79
CA LYS A 155 6.49 8.97 -23.94
C LYS A 155 5.03 9.26 -23.57
N HIS A 156 4.60 10.49 -23.80
CA HIS A 156 3.21 10.91 -23.68
C HIS A 156 2.73 11.52 -24.99
N GLY A 157 1.91 10.78 -25.74
CA GLY A 157 1.53 11.17 -27.09
C GLY A 157 2.74 11.27 -28.04
N ALA A 158 2.98 12.46 -28.61
CA ALA A 158 4.15 12.72 -29.45
C ALA A 158 5.39 13.18 -28.67
N TYR A 159 5.23 13.55 -27.39
CA TYR A 159 6.31 14.08 -26.56
C TYR A 159 7.10 12.97 -25.90
N THR A 160 8.39 13.21 -25.71
CA THR A 160 9.30 12.31 -25.03
C THR A 160 10.12 13.07 -24.01
N PHE A 161 10.23 12.56 -22.80
CA PHE A 161 10.95 13.17 -21.69
C PHE A 161 11.75 12.10 -20.92
N LEU A 162 12.70 12.54 -20.12
CA LEU A 162 13.45 11.68 -19.21
C LEU A 162 12.89 11.82 -17.81
N VAL A 163 12.89 10.70 -17.09
CA VAL A 163 12.55 10.64 -15.68
C VAL A 163 13.74 10.06 -14.93
N GLN A 164 14.14 10.74 -13.86
CA GLN A 164 15.18 10.31 -12.94
C GLN A 164 14.58 9.95 -11.60
N THR A 165 15.02 8.82 -11.06
CA THR A 165 14.67 8.37 -9.71
C THR A 165 15.92 7.87 -9.03
N HIS A 166 16.00 8.06 -7.72
CA HIS A 166 17.10 7.57 -6.94
C HIS A 166 17.11 6.01 -6.91
N HIS A 167 18.30 5.39 -6.85
CA HIS A 167 18.43 3.93 -6.79
C HIS A 167 17.91 3.36 -5.48
N CYS A 168 18.08 4.09 -4.38
CA CYS A 168 17.46 3.75 -3.11
C CYS A 168 15.95 4.09 -3.17
N PRO A 169 15.06 3.09 -3.04
CA PRO A 169 13.61 3.28 -3.16
C PRO A 169 12.97 4.07 -2.01
N LEU A 170 13.74 4.35 -0.94
CA LEU A 170 13.27 5.18 0.18
C LEU A 170 13.26 6.67 -0.18
N PHE A 171 14.08 7.09 -1.14
CA PHE A 171 14.00 8.45 -1.67
C PHE A 171 12.90 8.51 -2.73
N ARG A 172 11.89 9.34 -2.46
CA ARG A 172 10.69 9.48 -3.31
C ARG A 172 10.79 10.62 -4.32
N ASP A 173 11.93 11.30 -4.36
CA ASP A 173 12.16 12.36 -5.30
C ASP A 173 12.19 11.78 -6.71
N VAL A 174 11.30 12.32 -7.55
CA VAL A 174 11.28 12.06 -8.97
C VAL A 174 11.70 13.34 -9.63
N GLU A 175 12.64 13.26 -10.55
CA GLU A 175 12.94 14.41 -11.38
C GLU A 175 12.52 14.14 -12.81
N VAL A 176 12.09 15.17 -13.52
CA VAL A 176 11.72 15.09 -14.94
C VAL A 176 12.49 16.12 -15.75
N SER A 177 12.85 15.77 -16.99
CA SER A 177 13.58 16.67 -17.89
C SER A 177 12.74 17.84 -18.40
N ASP A 178 11.42 17.80 -18.23
CA ASP A 178 10.50 18.80 -18.73
C ASP A 178 9.37 19.02 -17.71
N ALA A 179 9.24 20.27 -17.26
CA ALA A 179 8.30 20.72 -16.23
C ALA A 179 6.84 20.45 -16.57
N LEU A 180 6.50 20.33 -17.86
CA LEU A 180 5.16 19.97 -18.30
C LEU A 180 4.72 18.62 -17.72
N PHE A 181 5.67 17.71 -17.46
CA PHE A 181 5.36 16.35 -17.01
C PHE A 181 5.47 16.15 -15.49
N ALA A 182 5.96 17.13 -14.73
CA ALA A 182 6.06 17.01 -13.27
C ALA A 182 4.71 16.70 -12.58
N PRO A 183 3.57 17.32 -12.99
CA PRO A 183 2.27 17.04 -12.37
C PRO A 183 1.75 15.60 -12.56
N TYR A 184 2.33 14.81 -13.48
CA TYR A 184 1.94 13.41 -13.63
C TYR A 184 2.53 12.52 -12.52
N TYR A 185 3.56 13.00 -11.84
CA TYR A 185 4.26 12.29 -10.77
C TYR A 185 3.95 12.86 -9.39
N ASP A 186 3.52 14.12 -9.32
CA ASP A 186 3.06 14.76 -8.09
C ASP A 186 1.53 14.59 -7.96
N THR A 187 1.09 13.53 -7.29
CA THR A 187 -0.34 13.27 -7.05
C THR A 187 -0.73 13.68 -5.64
N SER A 188 -1.96 14.18 -5.44
CA SER A 188 -2.45 14.59 -4.12
C SER A 188 -2.49 13.45 -3.08
N GLU A 189 -2.53 12.20 -3.53
CA GLU A 189 -2.56 11.01 -2.67
C GLU A 189 -1.14 10.52 -2.31
N TYR A 190 -0.15 10.81 -3.16
CA TYR A 190 1.27 10.57 -2.93
C TYR A 190 2.08 11.71 -3.55
N PRO A 191 2.46 12.73 -2.77
CA PRO A 191 3.37 13.75 -3.26
C PRO A 191 4.73 13.09 -3.45
N MET A 192 4.99 12.56 -4.64
CA MET A 192 6.37 12.41 -5.08
C MET A 192 6.81 13.83 -5.40
N TYR A 193 7.78 14.36 -4.66
CA TYR A 193 8.25 15.74 -4.81
C TYR A 193 8.89 15.92 -6.19
N ALA A 194 8.06 16.01 -7.23
CA ALA A 194 8.49 15.95 -8.61
C ALA A 194 9.19 17.27 -8.96
N ARG A 195 10.49 17.22 -9.26
CA ARG A 195 11.29 18.40 -9.58
C ARG A 195 11.77 18.38 -11.03
N THR A 196 12.22 19.52 -11.52
CA THR A 196 12.71 19.66 -12.89
C THR A 196 14.17 20.09 -12.85
N TRP A 197 15.06 19.37 -13.54
CA TRP A 197 16.47 19.78 -13.65
C TRP A 197 16.77 20.58 -14.92
N ALA A 198 15.75 20.91 -15.72
CA ALA A 198 15.91 21.81 -16.84
C ALA A 198 16.26 23.23 -16.32
N ASN A 199 17.57 23.53 -16.34
CA ASN A 199 18.28 24.75 -15.92
C ASN A 199 18.97 24.69 -14.54
N SER A 200 19.90 23.75 -14.34
CA SER A 200 20.95 23.88 -13.31
C SER A 200 22.22 24.62 -13.79
N GLU A 201 22.20 25.20 -15.00
CA GLU A 201 23.14 26.25 -15.41
C GLU A 201 22.39 27.59 -15.49
N LEU A 202 22.42 28.33 -14.38
CA LEU A 202 22.26 29.79 -14.24
C LEU A 202 21.74 30.08 -12.82
N PHE A 203 22.60 29.97 -11.80
CA PHE A 203 22.77 30.93 -10.70
C PHE A 203 24.11 30.66 -10.02
#